data_AF-A0A1I4BYV7-F1
#
_entry.id   AF-A0A1I4BYV7-F1
#
_cell.length_a   1.000
_cell.length_b   1.000
_cell.length_c   1.000
_cell.angle_alpha   90.00
_cell.angle_beta   90.00
_cell.angle_gamma   90.00
#
_symmetry.space_group_name_H-M   'P 1'
#
loop_
_entity.id
_entity.type
_entity.pdbx_description
1 polymer ?
#
loop_
_entity_poly.entity_id
_entity_poly.type
_entity_poly.pdbx_seq_one_letter_code
_entity_poly.pdbx_strand_id
1 'polypeptide(L)'
;MRPAIGRTVHYALTRDDVDLIKRRRDTHPDRAVGNPVTEGDTYPAVIVRVWDDNSVNLRVWLDGTDDLWAPSRHHGTTDEPGTWAWPARV
;
A
#
# COMPACT_ATOMS: atom_id res chain seq x y z
N MET A 1 -9.94 -15.60 0.30
CA MET A 1 -8.78 -16.17 -0.44
C MET A 1 -7.59 -16.18 0.51
N ARG A 2 -6.65 -17.14 0.39
CA ARG A 2 -5.43 -17.15 1.22
C ARG A 2 -4.37 -16.21 0.64
N PRO A 3 -3.63 -15.45 1.47
CA PRO A 3 -2.54 -14.61 0.99
C PRO A 3 -1.39 -15.47 0.46
N ALA A 4 -0.72 -14.99 -0.59
CA ALA A 4 0.48 -15.60 -1.14
C ALA A 4 1.35 -14.53 -1.79
N ILE A 5 2.67 -14.76 -1.80
CA ILE A 5 3.62 -13.86 -2.45
C ILE A 5 3.25 -13.71 -3.94
N GLY A 6 3.31 -12.47 -4.45
CA GLY A 6 3.00 -12.13 -5.84
C GLY A 6 1.51 -11.86 -6.11
N ARG A 7 0.61 -12.07 -5.14
CA ARG A 7 -0.80 -11.71 -5.30
C ARG A 7 -0.98 -10.18 -5.19
N THR A 8 -1.81 -9.64 -6.08
CA THR A 8 -2.23 -8.23 -6.03
C THR A 8 -3.45 -8.07 -5.14
N VAL A 9 -3.38 -7.09 -4.24
CA VAL A 9 -4.42 -6.68 -3.29
C VAL A 9 -4.63 -5.17 -3.36
N HIS A 10 -5.67 -4.67 -2.72
CA HIS A 10 -5.85 -3.23 -2.48
C HIS A 10 -5.39 -2.89 -1.07
N TYR A 11 -4.74 -1.74 -0.91
CA TYR A 11 -4.25 -1.24 0.37
C TYR A 11 -4.67 0.22 0.57
N ALA A 12 -5.25 0.52 1.73
CA ALA A 12 -5.63 1.88 2.11
C ALA A 12 -4.51 2.55 2.90
N LEU A 13 -4.04 3.71 2.44
CA LEU A 13 -2.93 4.42 3.07
C LEU A 13 -3.30 4.92 4.47
N THR A 14 -2.39 4.79 5.44
CA THR A 14 -2.50 5.53 6.71
C THR A 14 -2.01 6.96 6.56
N ARG A 15 -2.31 7.81 7.55
CA ARG A 15 -1.67 9.12 7.66
C ARG A 15 -0.13 9.05 7.68
N ASP A 16 0.45 8.11 8.41
CA ASP A 16 1.91 7.95 8.48
C ASP A 16 2.53 7.56 7.12
N ASP A 17 1.82 6.72 6.36
CA ASP A 17 2.23 6.36 5.00
C ASP A 17 2.26 7.61 4.10
N VAL A 18 1.22 8.44 4.18
CA VAL A 18 1.10 9.71 3.44
C VAL A 18 2.24 10.65 3.79
N ASP A 19 2.54 10.83 5.08
CA ASP A 19 3.60 11.72 5.55
C ASP A 19 4.98 11.22 5.08
N LEU A 20 5.20 9.90 5.09
CA LEU A 20 6.41 9.28 4.56
C LEU A 20 6.55 9.48 3.04
N ILE A 21 5.48 9.28 2.28
CA ILE A 21 5.46 9.48 0.82
C ILE A 21 5.80 10.94 0.50
N LYS A 22 5.10 11.89 1.13
CA LYS A 22 5.33 13.34 0.92
C LYS A 22 6.78 13.71 1.24
N ARG A 23 7.29 13.28 2.40
CA ARG A 23 8.68 13.53 2.79
C ARG A 23 9.68 12.94 1.78
N ARG A 24 9.43 11.75 1.23
CA ARG A 24 10.31 11.14 0.21
C ARG A 24 10.32 11.95 -1.08
N ARG A 25 9.15 12.42 -1.53
CA ARG A 25 9.01 13.25 -2.74
C ARG A 25 9.69 14.62 -2.58
N ASP A 26 9.55 15.23 -1.42
CA ASP A 26 10.23 16.51 -1.10
C ASP A 26 11.76 16.35 -1.04
N THR A 27 12.24 15.23 -0.50
CA THR A 27 13.68 14.99 -0.34
C THR A 27 14.37 14.47 -1.61
N HIS A 28 13.62 13.85 -2.52
CA HIS A 28 14.14 13.23 -3.74
C HIS A 28 13.24 13.50 -4.95
N PRO A 29 13.04 14.78 -5.33
CA PRO A 29 12.09 15.17 -6.37
C PRO A 29 12.40 14.56 -7.75
N ASP A 30 13.67 14.22 -8.03
CA ASP A 30 14.06 13.60 -9.31
C ASP A 30 13.79 12.09 -9.37
N ARG A 31 13.47 11.46 -8.22
CA ARG A 31 13.32 9.99 -8.09
C ARG A 31 11.93 9.58 -7.64
N ALA A 32 11.21 10.47 -6.98
CA ALA A 32 9.87 10.23 -6.47
C ALA A 32 8.96 11.39 -6.89
N VAL A 33 8.25 11.19 -8.01
CA VAL A 33 7.25 12.11 -8.55
C VAL A 33 5.93 11.38 -8.60
N GLY A 34 4.84 12.02 -8.19
CA GLY A 34 3.52 11.42 -8.28
C GLY A 34 2.41 12.37 -7.85
N ASN A 35 1.17 11.95 -8.05
CA ASN A 35 -0.01 12.73 -7.70
C ASN A 35 -0.19 12.82 -6.18
N PRO A 36 -0.88 13.86 -5.67
CA PRO A 36 -1.15 14.01 -4.24
C PRO A 36 -1.80 12.75 -3.65
N VAL A 37 -1.41 12.42 -2.42
CA VAL A 37 -1.95 11.29 -1.66
C VAL A 37 -2.58 11.77 -0.35
N THR A 38 -3.65 11.09 0.04
CA THR A 38 -4.44 11.33 1.26
C THR A 38 -4.62 10.02 2.03
N GLU A 39 -4.88 10.11 3.33
CA GLU A 39 -5.24 8.95 4.14
C GLU A 39 -6.53 8.32 3.61
N GLY A 40 -6.59 7.00 3.59
CA GLY A 40 -7.71 6.23 3.04
C GLY A 40 -7.65 6.04 1.52
N ASP A 41 -6.79 6.76 0.79
CA ASP A 41 -6.58 6.49 -0.64
C ASP A 41 -6.16 5.02 -0.81
N THR A 42 -6.82 4.35 -1.76
CA THR A 42 -6.64 2.93 -2.01
C THR A 42 -5.79 2.71 -3.24
N TYR A 43 -4.70 1.96 -3.08
CA TYR A 43 -3.76 1.64 -4.16
C TYR A 43 -3.60 0.12 -4.36
N PRO A 44 -3.26 -0.32 -5.58
CA PRO A 44 -2.84 -1.69 -5.80
C PRO A 44 -1.52 -1.96 -5.08
N ALA A 45 -1.43 -3.12 -4.43
CA ALA A 45 -0.23 -3.57 -3.74
C ALA A 45 0.04 -5.04 -4.04
N VAL A 46 1.32 -5.39 -4.11
CA VAL A 46 1.76 -6.78 -4.26
C VAL A 46 2.20 -7.31 -2.91
N ILE A 47 1.72 -8.50 -2.54
CA ILE A 47 2.20 -9.24 -1.38
C ILE A 47 3.65 -9.68 -1.62
N VAL A 48 4.59 -9.17 -0.84
CA VAL A 48 6.03 -9.51 -0.95
C VAL A 48 6.51 -10.44 0.18
N ARG A 49 5.73 -10.60 1.26
CA ARG A 49 5.96 -11.57 2.33
C ARG A 49 4.65 -11.91 3.02
N VAL A 50 4.50 -13.16 3.46
CA VAL A 50 3.36 -13.63 4.26
C VAL A 50 3.87 -14.08 5.62
N TRP A 51 3.22 -13.64 6.70
CA TRP A 51 3.48 -14.10 8.07
C TRP A 51 2.48 -15.18 8.48
N ASP A 52 1.20 -14.93 8.23
CA ASP A 52 0.08 -15.82 8.46
C ASP A 52 -1.09 -15.48 7.50
N ASP A 53 -2.27 -16.05 7.72
CA ASP A 53 -3.45 -15.84 6.87
C ASP A 53 -3.97 -14.38 6.91
N ASN A 54 -3.51 -13.54 7.85
CA ASN A 54 -3.99 -12.20 8.08
C ASN A 54 -2.92 -11.12 7.85
N SER A 55 -1.65 -11.39 8.13
CA SER A 55 -0.57 -10.40 8.10
C SER A 55 0.43 -10.61 6.98
N VAL A 56 0.71 -9.55 6.22
CA VAL A 56 1.61 -9.57 5.06
C VAL A 56 2.46 -8.31 4.99
N ASN A 57 3.58 -8.37 4.26
CA ASN A 57 4.27 -7.16 3.79
C ASN A 57 3.84 -6.85 2.37
N LEU A 58 3.67 -5.56 2.08
CA LEU A 58 3.19 -5.06 0.81
C LEU A 58 4.24 -4.17 0.14
N ARG A 59 4.32 -4.27 -1.18
CA ARG A 59 4.88 -3.23 -2.05
C ARG A 59 3.69 -2.56 -2.75
N VAL A 60 3.37 -1.33 -2.35
CA VAL A 60 2.23 -0.55 -2.79
C VAL A 60 2.66 0.33 -3.97
N TRP A 61 1.97 0.21 -5.10
CA TRP A 61 2.26 0.99 -6.30
C TRP A 61 1.44 2.27 -6.26
N LEU A 62 2.13 3.42 -6.19
CA LEU A 62 1.49 4.73 -6.12
C LEU A 62 1.21 5.26 -7.53
N ASP A 63 0.32 6.24 -7.64
CA ASP A 63 0.13 6.99 -8.89
C ASP A 63 1.30 7.98 -9.08
N GLY A 64 2.40 7.43 -9.60
CA GLY A 64 3.67 8.10 -9.71
C GLY A 64 4.79 7.16 -10.11
N THR A 65 6.02 7.66 -10.04
CA THR A 65 7.24 6.90 -10.29
C THR A 65 7.72 6.14 -9.05
N ASP A 66 7.05 6.31 -7.92
CA ASP A 66 7.44 5.79 -6.62
C ASP A 66 6.49 4.71 -6.08
N ASP A 67 6.93 4.08 -5.01
CA ASP A 67 6.20 3.03 -4.33
C ASP A 67 6.37 3.18 -2.80
N LEU A 68 5.49 2.48 -2.07
CA LEU A 68 5.57 2.38 -0.62
C LEU A 68 5.81 0.93 -0.21
N TRP A 69 6.75 0.72 0.71
CA TRP A 69 6.88 -0.53 1.44
C TRP A 69 6.08 -0.45 2.73
N ALA A 70 5.01 -1.24 2.83
CA ALA A 70 4.11 -1.27 3.97
C ALA A 70 4.22 -2.63 4.68
N PRO A 71 5.02 -2.75 5.75
CA PRO A 71 5.23 -4.03 6.44
C PRO A 71 4.09 -4.37 7.41
N SER A 72 3.88 -5.66 7.63
CA SER A 72 3.01 -6.21 8.68
C SER A 72 1.59 -5.66 8.67
N ARG A 73 0.99 -5.52 7.49
CA ARG A 73 -0.38 -5.03 7.31
C ARG A 73 -1.38 -6.17 7.43
N HIS A 74 -2.46 -5.92 8.16
CA HIS A 74 -3.52 -6.89 8.42
C HIS A 74 -4.60 -6.87 7.34
N HIS A 75 -5.23 -8.02 7.10
CA HIS A 75 -6.38 -8.13 6.21
C HIS A 75 -7.59 -7.45 6.85
N GLY A 76 -8.32 -6.69 6.06
CA GLY A 76 -9.49 -5.93 6.51
C GLY A 76 -10.28 -5.41 5.32
N THR A 77 -10.77 -4.19 5.45
CA THR A 77 -11.49 -3.46 4.39
C THR A 77 -10.75 -2.19 4.06
N THR A 78 -10.72 -1.78 2.79
CA THR A 78 -10.08 -0.52 2.39
C THR A 78 -10.72 0.74 2.98
N ASP A 79 -11.90 0.62 3.61
CA ASP A 79 -12.50 1.69 4.42
C ASP A 79 -11.73 1.94 5.74
N GLU A 80 -10.87 1.01 6.15
CA GLU A 80 -9.99 1.12 7.32
C GLU A 80 -8.54 1.36 6.85
N PRO A 81 -7.99 2.57 7.07
CA PRO A 81 -6.60 2.89 6.77
C PRO A 81 -5.62 1.89 7.40
N GLY A 82 -4.60 1.48 6.66
CA GLY A 82 -3.57 0.55 7.12
C GLY A 82 -3.93 -0.93 6.96
N THR A 83 -5.08 -1.25 6.38
CA THR A 83 -5.46 -2.62 6.06
C THR A 83 -5.40 -2.91 4.57
N TRP A 84 -5.34 -4.19 4.23
CA TRP A 84 -5.44 -4.65 2.84
C TRP A 84 -6.67 -5.51 2.62
N ALA A 85 -7.22 -5.46 1.41
CA ALA A 85 -8.36 -6.26 1.01
C ALA A 85 -8.15 -6.89 -0.37
N TRP A 86 -8.82 -8.01 -0.62
CA TRP A 86 -8.88 -8.56 -1.98
C TRP A 86 -9.63 -7.59 -2.91
N PRO A 87 -9.19 -7.39 -4.16
CA PRO A 87 -9.92 -6.58 -5.12
C PRO A 87 -11.32 -7.17 -5.35
N ALA A 88 -12.31 -6.30 -5.54
CA ALA A 88 -13.65 -6.74 -5.92
C ALA A 88 -13.59 -7.54 -7.23
N ARG A 89 -14.35 -8.62 -7.32
CA ARG A 89 -14.53 -9.34 -8.58
C ARG A 89 -15.46 -8.49 -9.44
N VAL A 90 -14.96 -8.03 -10.58
CA VAL A 90 -15.74 -7.43 -11.67
C VAL A 90 -16.08 -8.48 -12.72
#